data_AF-M5FTM1-F1
#
_entry.id   AF-M5FTM1-F1
#
_cell.length_a   1.000
_cell.length_b   1.000
_cell.length_c   1.000
_cell.angle_alpha   90.00
_cell.angle_beta   90.00
_cell.angle_gamma   90.00
#
_symmetry.space_group_name_H-M   'P 1'
#
loop_
_entity.id
_entity.type
_entity.pdbx_description
1 polymer ?
#
loop_
_entity_poly.entity_id
_entity_poly.type
_entity_poly.pdbx_seq_one_letter_code
_entity_poly.pdbx_strand_id
1 'polypeptide(L)'
;MAFQIGRVGVAFLSPDVETRICPYRPPVWFILAGIFGTVLGLIGSEMRGWCYRTLGEYFTFRLAVQEKQPLIRTGPYRYLRHPAYFAACIQYVSMYFTLILCNPISMCWGRDLVSYTRQLEAGLMLLFFFAPLMAFVKRVNAEEKMMKAKYGKEYTEWERKTWRLIPFIY
;
A
#
# COMPACT_ATOMS: atom_id res chain seq x y z
N MET A 1 -32.91 3.43 -14.04
CA MET A 1 -31.84 2.95 -14.94
C MET A 1 -31.18 4.16 -15.58
N ALA A 2 -30.11 4.69 -14.97
CA ALA A 2 -29.09 5.56 -15.57
C ALA A 2 -28.09 5.93 -14.46
N PHE A 3 -27.08 5.09 -14.34
CA PHE A 3 -25.95 5.22 -13.45
C PHE A 3 -24.89 6.11 -14.15
N GLN A 4 -24.19 6.94 -13.38
CA GLN A 4 -22.94 7.65 -13.72
C GLN A 4 -22.98 8.75 -14.80
N ILE A 5 -22.37 9.90 -14.47
CA ILE A 5 -21.33 10.63 -15.25
C ILE A 5 -21.12 12.07 -14.69
N GLY A 6 -22.02 12.64 -13.90
CA GLY A 6 -21.96 14.08 -13.55
C GLY A 6 -21.07 14.55 -12.39
N ARG A 7 -20.24 13.70 -11.74
CA ARG A 7 -19.64 14.02 -10.43
C ARG A 7 -18.42 14.95 -10.42
N VAL A 8 -17.95 15.41 -11.58
CA VAL A 8 -16.83 16.38 -11.67
C VAL A 8 -17.30 17.78 -12.12
N GLY A 9 -18.53 17.91 -12.65
CA GLY A 9 -19.04 19.17 -13.22
C GLY A 9 -19.79 20.10 -12.25
N VAL A 10 -20.33 19.58 -11.15
CA VAL A 10 -21.24 20.36 -10.28
C VAL A 10 -20.49 21.35 -9.37
N ALA A 11 -19.20 21.12 -9.09
CA ALA A 11 -18.37 22.03 -8.30
C ALA A 11 -18.22 23.42 -8.96
N PHE A 12 -18.37 23.53 -10.29
CA PHE A 12 -18.22 24.78 -11.01
C PHE A 12 -19.50 25.64 -11.06
N LEU A 13 -20.68 25.05 -10.88
CA LEU A 13 -21.96 25.72 -11.18
C LEU A 13 -22.70 26.27 -9.95
N SER A 14 -22.35 25.85 -8.73
CA SER A 14 -23.03 26.33 -7.52
C SER A 14 -22.18 26.15 -6.25
N PRO A 15 -21.35 27.15 -5.88
CA PRO A 15 -20.54 27.12 -4.66
C PRO A 15 -21.37 26.92 -3.38
N ASP A 16 -22.65 27.34 -3.41
CA ASP A 16 -23.59 27.28 -2.29
C ASP A 16 -24.12 25.87 -1.97
N VAL A 17 -24.03 24.93 -2.92
CA VAL A 17 -24.44 23.54 -2.69
C VAL A 17 -23.31 22.76 -2.02
N GLU A 18 -22.07 23.06 -2.38
CA GLU A 18 -20.88 22.41 -1.81
C GLU A 18 -20.68 22.77 -0.33
N THR A 19 -20.91 24.04 0.03
CA THR A 19 -20.85 24.51 1.44
C THR A 19 -21.94 23.93 2.33
N ARG A 20 -23.11 23.55 1.78
CA ARG A 20 -24.19 22.88 2.52
C ARG A 20 -23.92 21.40 2.78
N ILE A 21 -23.17 20.74 1.89
CA ILE A 21 -22.88 19.30 2.00
C ILE A 21 -21.63 19.06 2.85
N CYS A 22 -20.64 19.97 2.77
CA CYS A 22 -19.49 19.97 3.66
C CYS A 22 -19.01 21.38 4.00
N PRO A 23 -19.12 21.83 5.26
CA PRO A 23 -18.62 23.13 5.68
C PRO A 23 -17.08 23.15 5.85
N TYR A 24 -16.42 22.00 5.85
CA TYR A 24 -14.97 21.89 6.09
C TYR A 24 -14.17 22.08 4.80
N ARG A 25 -13.51 23.23 4.66
CA ARG A 25 -12.51 23.46 3.61
C ARG A 25 -11.13 22.98 4.09
N PRO A 26 -10.57 21.90 3.53
CA PRO A 26 -9.24 21.44 3.93
C PRO A 26 -8.19 22.47 3.50
N PRO A 27 -7.15 22.72 4.31
CA PRO A 27 -6.06 23.60 3.89
C PRO A 27 -5.27 22.96 2.74
N VAL A 28 -4.65 23.79 1.89
CA VAL A 28 -4.00 23.36 0.63
C VAL A 28 -3.01 22.21 0.82
N TRP A 29 -2.27 22.20 1.93
CA TRP A 29 -1.29 21.15 2.21
C TRP A 29 -1.92 19.76 2.39
N PHE A 30 -3.17 19.64 2.85
CA PHE A 30 -3.89 18.35 2.89
C PHE A 30 -4.16 17.84 1.47
N ILE A 31 -4.59 18.72 0.57
CA ILE A 31 -4.83 18.39 -0.84
C ILE A 31 -3.53 17.92 -1.50
N LEU A 32 -2.43 18.65 -1.29
CA LEU A 32 -1.10 18.26 -1.78
C LEU A 32 -0.66 16.90 -1.22
N ALA A 33 -0.90 16.65 0.06
CA ALA A 33 -0.59 15.37 0.69
C ALA A 33 -1.43 14.20 0.11
N GLY A 34 -2.71 14.43 -0.22
CA GLY A 34 -3.55 13.43 -0.87
C GLY A 34 -3.15 13.14 -2.31
N ILE A 35 -2.78 14.17 -3.08
CA ILE A 35 -2.21 14.00 -4.43
C ILE A 35 -0.93 13.19 -4.34
N PHE A 36 -0.03 13.54 -3.42
CA PHE A 36 1.19 12.80 -3.17
C PHE A 36 0.92 11.33 -2.79
N GLY A 37 -0.03 11.08 -1.90
CA GLY A 37 -0.49 9.75 -1.54
C GLY A 37 -0.97 8.96 -2.75
N THR A 38 -1.82 9.57 -3.59
CA THR A 38 -2.35 8.94 -4.82
C THR A 38 -1.24 8.57 -5.79
N VAL A 39 -0.27 9.47 -6.00
CA VAL A 39 0.90 9.22 -6.87
C VAL A 39 1.74 8.06 -6.32
N LEU A 40 2.00 8.04 -5.01
CA LEU A 40 2.68 6.91 -4.36
C LEU A 40 1.91 5.60 -4.54
N GLY A 41 0.58 5.64 -4.44
CA GLY A 41 -0.28 4.49 -4.65
C GLY A 41 -0.13 3.89 -6.04
N LEU A 42 -0.18 4.74 -7.07
CA LEU A 42 0.03 4.33 -8.46
C LEU A 42 1.41 3.69 -8.65
N ILE A 43 2.47 4.31 -8.11
CA ILE A 43 3.83 3.76 -8.18
C ILE A 43 3.89 2.39 -7.49
N GLY A 44 3.31 2.25 -6.30
CA GLY A 44 3.27 1.00 -5.56
C GLY A 44 2.47 -0.09 -6.28
N SER A 45 1.35 0.26 -6.92
CA SER A 45 0.55 -0.67 -7.72
C SER A 45 1.30 -1.14 -8.97
N GLU A 46 1.95 -0.24 -9.71
CA GLU A 46 2.74 -0.60 -10.89
C GLU A 46 3.94 -1.48 -10.52
N MET A 47 4.68 -1.14 -9.46
CA MET A 47 5.80 -1.95 -8.99
C MET A 47 5.34 -3.35 -8.58
N ARG A 48 4.19 -3.47 -7.93
CA ARG A 48 3.60 -4.76 -7.57
C ARG A 48 3.13 -5.54 -8.79
N GLY A 49 2.55 -4.87 -9.77
CA GLY A 49 2.21 -5.43 -11.07
C GLY A 49 3.43 -5.98 -11.80
N TRP A 50 4.56 -5.27 -11.76
CA TRP A 50 5.82 -5.75 -12.32
C TRP A 50 6.34 -7.00 -11.60
N CYS A 51 6.21 -7.07 -10.27
CA CYS A 51 6.56 -8.27 -9.50
C CYS A 51 5.71 -9.47 -9.94
N TYR A 52 4.39 -9.29 -10.10
CA TYR A 52 3.47 -10.34 -10.53
C TYR A 52 3.76 -10.81 -11.96
N ARG A 53 4.04 -9.87 -12.88
CA ARG A 53 4.46 -10.21 -14.25
C ARG A 53 5.79 -10.97 -14.27
N THR A 54 6.71 -10.65 -13.35
CA THR A 54 8.01 -11.33 -13.26
C THR A 54 7.90 -12.74 -12.66
N LEU A 55 7.00 -12.95 -11.70
CA LEU A 55 6.74 -14.28 -11.12
C LEU A 55 5.90 -15.17 -12.03
N GLY A 56 4.98 -14.59 -12.79
CA GLY A 56 4.10 -15.31 -13.71
C GLY A 56 3.36 -16.45 -13.01
N GLU A 57 3.47 -17.65 -13.57
CA GLU A 57 2.79 -18.87 -13.13
C GLU A 57 3.21 -19.36 -11.72
N TYR A 58 4.33 -18.86 -11.20
CA TYR A 58 4.84 -19.23 -9.88
C TYR A 58 4.28 -18.35 -8.75
N PHE A 59 3.41 -17.38 -9.04
CA PHE A 59 2.80 -16.55 -8.02
C PHE A 59 1.68 -17.29 -7.28
N THR A 60 1.86 -17.55 -5.98
CA THR A 60 0.84 -18.15 -5.12
C THR A 60 0.43 -17.21 -3.99
N PHE A 61 -0.88 -17.01 -3.80
CA PHE A 61 -1.41 -16.21 -2.68
C PHE A 61 -1.18 -16.89 -1.31
N ARG A 62 -1.07 -18.22 -1.30
CA ARG A 62 -0.68 -19.00 -0.12
C ARG A 62 0.84 -19.06 -0.03
N LEU A 63 1.34 -19.07 1.21
CA LEU A 63 2.76 -19.17 1.55
C LEU A 63 3.27 -20.60 1.22
N ALA A 64 3.36 -20.93 -0.06
CA ALA A 64 3.79 -22.23 -0.54
C ALA A 64 4.81 -22.00 -1.65
N VAL A 65 6.05 -22.40 -1.42
CA VAL A 65 7.04 -22.44 -2.49
C VAL A 65 6.68 -23.64 -3.36
N GLN A 66 6.27 -23.42 -4.61
CA GLN A 66 5.98 -24.53 -5.52
C GLN A 66 7.24 -25.39 -5.69
N GLU A 67 7.12 -26.71 -5.61
CA GLU A 67 8.28 -27.63 -5.63
C GLU A 67 9.14 -27.44 -6.89
N LYS A 68 8.53 -27.17 -8.05
CA LYS A 68 9.23 -27.00 -9.33
C LYS A 68 9.64 -25.55 -9.67
N GLN A 69 9.38 -24.58 -8.81
CA GLN A 69 9.75 -23.20 -9.07
C GLN A 69 11.28 -23.03 -9.11
N PRO A 70 11.87 -22.41 -10.14
CA PRO A 70 13.28 -22.00 -10.15
C PRO A 70 13.47 -20.71 -9.32
N LEU A 71 14.69 -20.46 -8.84
CA LEU A 71 14.99 -19.22 -8.12
C LEU A 71 14.99 -18.03 -9.09
N ILE A 72 13.93 -17.21 -9.03
CA ILE A 72 13.76 -16.04 -9.91
C ILE A 72 14.68 -14.90 -9.43
N ARG A 73 15.57 -14.46 -10.33
CA ARG A 73 16.55 -13.37 -10.06
C ARG A 73 16.46 -12.23 -11.08
N THR A 74 15.41 -12.22 -11.89
CA THR A 74 15.20 -11.26 -12.98
C THR A 74 14.27 -10.11 -12.54
N GLY A 75 14.28 -9.00 -13.29
CA GLY A 75 13.43 -7.85 -13.02
C GLY A 75 13.69 -7.23 -11.63
N PRO A 76 12.65 -6.93 -10.83
CA PRO A 76 12.81 -6.29 -9.53
C PRO A 76 13.48 -7.21 -8.50
N TYR A 77 13.42 -8.53 -8.71
CA TYR A 77 14.07 -9.54 -7.87
C TYR A 77 15.61 -9.56 -8.01
N ARG A 78 16.16 -8.82 -8.98
CA ARG A 78 17.61 -8.63 -9.09
C ARG A 78 18.19 -7.78 -7.96
N TYR A 79 17.39 -6.85 -7.44
CA TYR A 79 17.84 -5.85 -6.45
C TYR A 79 17.30 -6.17 -5.05
N LEU A 80 16.02 -6.53 -4.97
CA LEU A 80 15.31 -6.80 -3.73
C LEU A 80 14.90 -8.27 -3.67
N ARG A 81 15.01 -8.89 -2.51
CA ARG A 81 14.46 -10.24 -2.29
C ARG A 81 12.93 -10.24 -2.26
N HIS A 82 12.35 -9.17 -1.71
CA HIS A 82 10.93 -9.05 -1.45
C HIS A 82 10.32 -7.77 -2.06
N PRO A 83 10.48 -7.52 -3.38
CA PRO A 83 10.01 -6.28 -4.01
C PRO A 83 8.49 -6.12 -3.96
N ALA A 84 7.74 -7.23 -3.98
CA ALA A 84 6.28 -7.21 -3.84
C ALA A 84 5.83 -6.72 -2.45
N TYR A 85 6.57 -7.06 -1.39
CA TYR A 85 6.30 -6.58 -0.04
C TYR A 85 6.71 -5.11 0.12
N PHE A 86 7.82 -4.70 -0.49
CA PHE A 86 8.19 -3.28 -0.55
C PHE A 86 7.12 -2.44 -1.25
N ALA A 87 6.62 -2.90 -2.40
CA ALA A 87 5.51 -2.28 -3.12
C ALA A 87 4.20 -2.27 -2.31
N ALA A 88 3.97 -3.29 -1.47
CA ALA A 88 2.85 -3.32 -0.53
C ALA A 88 3.01 -2.27 0.58
N CYS A 89 4.22 -2.09 1.13
CA CYS A 89 4.50 -1.03 2.11
C CYS A 89 4.23 0.36 1.51
N ILE A 90 4.66 0.62 0.27
CA ILE A 90 4.34 1.88 -0.44
C ILE A 90 2.84 2.08 -0.56
N GLN A 91 2.08 1.03 -0.93
CA GLN A 91 0.62 1.11 -1.02
C GLN A 91 -0.04 1.37 0.34
N TYR A 92 0.47 0.80 1.43
CA TYR A 92 0.00 1.13 2.78
C TYR A 92 0.27 2.61 3.07
N VAL A 93 1.48 3.11 2.87
CA VAL A 93 1.79 4.54 3.08
C VAL A 93 0.88 5.44 2.23
N SER A 94 0.70 5.12 0.95
CA SER A 94 -0.26 5.79 0.06
C SER A 94 -1.68 5.80 0.63
N MET A 95 -2.17 4.64 1.09
CA MET A 95 -3.49 4.51 1.69
C MET A 95 -3.63 5.42 2.92
N TYR A 96 -2.61 5.51 3.75
CA TYR A 96 -2.56 6.44 4.89
C TYR A 96 -2.68 7.89 4.44
N PHE A 97 -1.84 8.33 3.49
CA PHE A 97 -1.89 9.71 2.98
C PHE A 97 -3.20 10.03 2.23
N THR A 98 -3.86 9.04 1.63
CA THR A 98 -5.07 9.26 0.82
C THR A 98 -6.36 9.16 1.65
N LEU A 99 -6.53 8.12 2.49
CA LEU A 99 -7.76 7.90 3.27
C LEU A 99 -7.85 8.82 4.51
N ILE A 100 -6.73 9.09 5.18
CA ILE A 100 -6.74 9.87 6.44
C ILE A 100 -6.76 11.38 6.16
N LEU A 101 -6.23 11.83 5.03
CA LEU A 101 -6.15 13.26 4.71
C LEU A 101 -7.15 13.74 3.65
N CYS A 102 -7.77 12.85 2.85
CA CYS A 102 -8.48 13.28 1.64
C CYS A 102 -9.79 12.55 1.32
N ASN A 103 -10.45 11.92 2.31
CA ASN A 103 -11.85 11.53 2.11
C ASN A 103 -12.80 12.64 2.62
N PRO A 104 -13.40 13.47 1.74
CA PRO A 104 -14.39 14.45 2.14
C PRO A 104 -15.52 13.80 2.96
N ILE A 105 -15.93 12.56 2.65
CA ILE A 105 -16.98 11.87 3.42
C ILE A 105 -16.53 11.58 4.87
N SER A 106 -15.26 11.21 5.09
CA SER A 106 -14.75 10.99 6.45
C SER A 106 -14.58 12.28 7.24
N MET A 107 -14.18 13.37 6.57
CA MET A 107 -13.95 14.66 7.22
C MET A 107 -15.24 15.43 7.50
N CYS A 108 -16.24 15.29 6.63
CA CYS A 108 -17.51 16.02 6.72
C CYS A 108 -18.58 15.24 7.47
N TRP A 109 -18.66 13.91 7.29
CA TRP A 109 -19.73 13.08 7.87
C TRP A 109 -19.19 12.04 8.85
N GLY A 110 -17.95 11.57 8.71
CA GLY A 110 -17.38 10.51 9.56
C GLY A 110 -17.32 10.87 11.06
N ARG A 111 -17.08 12.14 11.39
CA ARG A 111 -17.08 12.64 12.78
C ARG A 111 -18.47 12.85 13.36
N ASP A 112 -19.45 13.18 12.53
CA ASP A 112 -20.83 13.39 12.97
C ASP A 112 -21.61 12.06 13.05
N LEU A 113 -21.26 11.07 12.22
CA LEU A 113 -21.89 9.74 12.22
C LEU A 113 -21.47 8.90 13.43
N VAL A 114 -20.23 9.07 13.90
CA VAL A 114 -19.68 8.33 15.04
C VAL A 114 -18.98 9.33 15.95
N SER A 115 -19.59 9.66 17.08
CA SER A 115 -19.00 10.55 18.07
C SER A 115 -17.88 9.80 18.82
N TYR A 116 -16.63 10.02 18.41
CA TYR A 116 -15.45 9.43 19.05
C TYR A 116 -14.40 10.48 19.41
N THR A 117 -13.60 10.21 20.44
CA THR A 117 -12.54 11.10 20.91
C THR A 117 -11.35 11.09 19.94
N ARG A 118 -10.68 12.24 19.72
CA ARG A 118 -9.50 12.36 18.83
C ARG A 118 -8.36 11.39 19.17
N GLN A 119 -8.23 11.01 20.44
CA GLN A 119 -7.25 10.06 20.92
C GLN A 119 -7.53 8.64 20.42
N LEU A 120 -8.81 8.26 20.33
CA LEU A 120 -9.22 6.96 19.78
C LEU A 120 -8.93 6.91 18.28
N GLU A 121 -9.19 8.01 17.57
CA GLU A 121 -8.86 8.17 16.14
C GLU A 121 -7.37 7.93 15.88
N ALA A 122 -6.51 8.64 16.60
CA ALA A 122 -5.07 8.51 16.49
C ALA A 122 -4.61 7.09 16.86
N GLY A 123 -5.18 6.50 17.92
CA GLY A 123 -4.88 5.14 18.34
C GLY A 123 -5.22 4.10 17.27
N LEU A 124 -6.38 4.22 16.62
CA LEU A 124 -6.78 3.35 15.52
C LEU A 124 -5.88 3.55 14.30
N MET A 125 -5.55 4.79 13.93
CA MET A 125 -4.63 5.06 12.82
C MET A 125 -3.26 4.41 13.04
N LEU A 126 -2.69 4.54 14.25
CA LEU A 126 -1.43 3.91 14.61
C LEU A 126 -1.53 2.38 14.58
N LEU A 127 -2.62 1.82 15.13
CA LEU A 127 -2.86 0.38 15.13
C LEU A 127 -2.90 -0.20 13.70
N PHE A 128 -3.70 0.41 12.82
CA PHE A 128 -3.80 -0.01 11.42
C PHE A 128 -2.48 0.19 10.65
N PHE A 129 -1.56 1.03 11.16
CA PHE A 129 -0.30 1.34 10.46
C PHE A 129 0.74 0.29 10.83
N PHE A 130 0.89 0.04 12.13
CA PHE A 130 1.92 -0.86 12.64
C PHE A 130 1.51 -2.34 12.57
N ALA A 131 0.23 -2.68 12.71
CA ALA A 131 -0.19 -4.09 12.71
C ALA A 131 0.14 -4.81 11.37
N PRO A 132 -0.14 -4.23 10.19
CA PRO A 132 0.22 -4.85 8.90
C PRO A 132 1.74 -4.93 8.69
N LEU A 133 2.50 -3.92 9.12
CA LEU A 133 3.96 -3.92 9.03
C LEU A 133 4.56 -5.11 9.81
N MET A 134 4.08 -5.34 11.03
CA MET A 134 4.50 -6.51 11.82
C MET A 134 4.12 -7.83 11.16
N ALA A 135 2.92 -7.92 10.58
CA ALA A 135 2.47 -9.11 9.86
C ALA A 135 3.37 -9.39 8.63
N PHE A 136 3.78 -8.36 7.88
CA PHE A 136 4.70 -8.51 6.77
C PHE A 136 6.08 -8.98 7.19
N VAL A 137 6.65 -8.43 8.27
CA VAL A 137 7.96 -8.89 8.77
C VAL A 137 7.92 -10.38 9.13
N LYS A 138 6.87 -10.81 9.86
CA LYS A 138 6.68 -12.24 10.19
C LYS A 138 6.55 -13.10 8.94
N ARG A 139 5.79 -12.64 7.95
CA ARG A 139 5.55 -13.36 6.70
C ARG A 139 6.81 -13.49 5.85
N VAL A 140 7.58 -12.41 5.72
CA VAL A 140 8.88 -12.41 5.03
C VAL A 140 9.85 -13.38 5.70
N ASN A 141 9.95 -13.35 7.05
CA ASN A 141 10.80 -14.30 7.78
C ASN A 141 10.42 -15.77 7.51
N ALA A 142 9.12 -16.07 7.49
CA ALA A 142 8.63 -17.41 7.19
C ALA A 142 8.95 -17.83 5.75
N GLU A 143 8.78 -16.92 4.78
CA GLU A 143 9.10 -17.14 3.37
C GLU A 143 10.60 -17.40 3.16
N GLU A 144 11.47 -16.59 3.76
CA GLU A 144 12.92 -16.81 3.66
C GLU A 144 13.36 -18.14 4.28
N LYS A 145 12.71 -18.58 5.37
CA LYS A 145 13.00 -19.88 5.99
C LYS A 145 12.67 -21.03 5.03
N MET A 146 11.55 -20.94 4.30
CA MET A 146 11.17 -21.93 3.30
C MET A 146 12.10 -21.90 2.08
N MET A 147 12.49 -20.71 1.61
CA MET A 147 13.42 -20.57 0.49
C MET A 147 14.80 -21.12 0.84
N LYS A 148 15.30 -20.87 2.06
CA LYS A 148 16.55 -21.46 2.58
C LYS A 148 16.46 -22.98 2.70
N ALA A 149 15.33 -23.52 3.15
CA ALA A 149 15.12 -24.96 3.22
C ALA A 149 15.09 -25.62 1.83
N LYS A 150 14.52 -24.97 0.82
CA LYS A 150 14.39 -25.51 -0.55
C LYS A 150 15.67 -25.39 -1.37
N TYR A 151 16.23 -24.18 -1.46
CA TYR A 151 17.35 -23.89 -2.37
C TYR A 151 18.72 -23.94 -1.67
N GLY A 152 18.75 -24.03 -0.34
CA GLY A 152 19.99 -24.18 0.44
C GLY A 152 21.03 -23.11 0.12
N LYS A 153 22.23 -23.55 -0.29
CA LYS A 153 23.38 -22.68 -0.57
C LYS A 153 23.13 -21.68 -1.70
N GLU A 154 22.35 -22.05 -2.71
CA GLU A 154 22.06 -21.18 -3.85
C GLU A 154 21.29 -19.91 -3.41
N TYR A 155 20.38 -20.05 -2.43
CA TYR A 155 19.69 -18.89 -1.86
C TYR A 155 20.62 -18.05 -0.99
N THR A 156 21.50 -18.68 -0.20
CA THR A 156 22.44 -17.95 0.67
C THR A 156 23.46 -17.12 -0.13
N GLU A 157 23.92 -17.62 -1.28
CA GLU A 157 24.81 -16.86 -2.17
C GLU A 157 24.10 -15.68 -2.83
N TRP A 158 22.84 -15.87 -3.23
CA TRP A 158 22.02 -14.80 -3.78
C TRP A 158 21.66 -13.75 -2.71
N GLU A 159 21.33 -14.18 -1.49
CA GLU A 159 21.02 -13.32 -0.35
C GLU A 159 22.13 -12.29 -0.08
N ARG A 160 23.40 -12.66 -0.25
CA ARG A 160 24.55 -11.74 -0.07
C ARG A 160 24.61 -10.63 -1.11
N LYS A 161 23.97 -10.80 -2.26
CA LYS A 161 24.02 -9.86 -3.40
C LYS A 161 22.77 -8.97 -3.50
N THR A 162 21.79 -9.16 -2.61
CA THR A 162 20.46 -8.51 -2.71
C THR A 162 19.99 -7.96 -1.37
N TRP A 163 19.33 -6.81 -1.40
CA TRP A 163 18.71 -6.23 -0.19
C TRP A 163 17.40 -6.93 0.13
N ARG A 164 16.97 -6.85 1.39
CA ARG A 164 15.79 -7.59 1.85
C ARG A 164 14.50 -6.88 1.49
N LEU A 165 14.41 -5.58 1.76
CA LEU A 165 13.20 -4.76 1.53
C LEU A 165 13.54 -3.31 1.13
N ILE A 166 14.48 -2.65 1.80
CA ILE A 166 14.85 -1.24 1.57
C ILE A 166 16.30 -1.18 1.12
N PRO A 167 16.59 -0.67 -0.09
CA PRO A 167 17.96 -0.48 -0.55
C PRO A 167 18.79 0.31 0.49
N PHE A 168 20.01 -0.15 0.78
CA PHE A 168 20.98 0.50 1.69
C PHE A 168 20.66 0.52 3.20
N ILE A 169 19.48 0.05 3.63
CA ILE A 169 19.12 0.00 5.06
C ILE A 169 18.82 -1.44 5.50
N TYR A 170 18.07 -2.19 4.68
CA TYR A 170 17.52 -3.49 5.06
C TYR A 170 17.32 -4.43 3.87
#